data_AF-A0A3L7MRE0-F1
#
_entry.id   AF-A0A3L7MRE0-F1
#
_cell.length_a   1.000
_cell.length_b   1.000
_cell.length_c   1.000
_cell.angle_alpha   90.00
_cell.angle_beta   90.00
_cell.angle_gamma   90.00
#
_symmetry.space_group_name_H-M   'P 1'
#
loop_
_entity.id
_entity.type
_entity.pdbx_description
1 polymer ?
#
loop_
_entity_poly.entity_id
_entity_poly.type
_entity_poly.pdbx_seq_one_letter_code
_entity_poly.pdbx_strand_id
1 'polypeptide(L)'
;MNRFLSCFLILVSTTWGYPQDIPLSQILVPAENWTKTTSNLAGEFSAIASDSQGALFLASTKSKSILKLDSTGKTIEVVTDAPAKALAIDYQGGIFLASGSNILYAASGNSKAAMIIEGLDCVALCTLKQGKCYGAAPTEKTIYLFDKSGAKKKVNTEDAVISLAVSNDETTLFAGSADGRSIFTFRIEQNGDITAKDRYVAPRKPLAGVTGSIPGMTLDKANRIYAATSLGVQVFDPTGRLCGVLLQPDFPRFASSIAFAGNDKNTLYALVGQSLYTRKILFPGK
;
A
#
# COMPACT_ATOMS: atom_id res chain seq x y z
N MET A 1 -15.67 -68.97 9.19
CA MET A 1 -14.78 -68.26 8.26
C MET A 1 -15.55 -67.06 7.71
N ASN A 2 -15.58 -65.93 8.44
CA ASN A 2 -16.30 -64.72 8.01
C ASN A 2 -15.35 -63.53 8.06
N ARG A 3 -15.05 -62.97 6.89
CA ARG A 3 -14.31 -61.71 6.72
C ARG A 3 -15.31 -60.56 6.68
N PHE A 4 -15.28 -59.66 7.65
CA PHE A 4 -15.97 -58.38 7.55
C PHE A 4 -15.06 -57.39 6.80
N LEU A 5 -15.57 -56.88 5.69
CA LEU A 5 -14.94 -55.85 4.87
C LEU A 5 -15.48 -54.49 5.35
N SER A 6 -14.66 -53.67 5.98
CA SER A 6 -15.02 -52.28 6.30
C SER A 6 -14.73 -51.38 5.10
N CYS A 7 -15.78 -50.87 4.46
CA CYS A 7 -15.68 -49.79 3.48
C CYS A 7 -15.59 -48.44 4.22
N PHE A 8 -14.47 -47.74 4.06
CA PHE A 8 -14.33 -46.33 4.43
C PHE A 8 -14.97 -45.47 3.33
N LEU A 9 -16.04 -44.75 3.65
CA LEU A 9 -16.60 -43.71 2.78
C LEU A 9 -15.82 -42.41 3.00
N ILE A 10 -15.07 -41.96 2.00
CA ILE A 10 -14.46 -40.63 1.97
C ILE A 10 -15.50 -39.67 1.40
N LEU A 11 -16.06 -38.80 2.26
CA LEU A 11 -16.89 -37.68 1.85
C LEU A 11 -15.98 -36.56 1.32
N VAL A 12 -15.86 -36.47 -0.01
CA VAL A 12 -15.27 -35.31 -0.66
C VAL A 12 -16.37 -34.24 -0.75
N SER A 13 -16.33 -33.25 0.15
CA SER A 13 -17.16 -32.05 0.03
C SER A 13 -16.58 -31.19 -1.09
N THR A 14 -17.11 -31.31 -2.30
CA THR A 14 -16.86 -30.34 -3.37
C THR A 14 -17.58 -29.05 -3.00
N THR A 15 -16.86 -28.02 -2.54
CA THR A 15 -17.40 -26.67 -2.50
C THR A 15 -17.51 -26.18 -3.94
N TRP A 16 -18.73 -26.13 -4.46
CA TRP A 16 -19.00 -25.49 -5.74
C TRP A 16 -18.77 -23.99 -5.58
N GLY A 17 -17.57 -23.52 -5.91
CA GLY A 17 -17.27 -22.10 -6.01
C GLY A 17 -17.97 -21.53 -7.23
N TYR A 18 -19.15 -20.94 -7.03
CA TYR A 18 -19.73 -20.08 -8.05
C TYR A 18 -18.85 -18.83 -8.18
N PRO A 19 -18.45 -18.41 -9.39
CA PRO A 19 -17.88 -17.09 -9.60
C PRO A 19 -18.93 -16.06 -9.22
N GLN A 20 -18.85 -15.57 -7.99
CA GLN A 20 -19.68 -14.50 -7.46
C GLN A 20 -18.86 -13.23 -7.47
N ASP A 21 -19.43 -12.15 -7.99
CA ASP A 21 -18.88 -10.82 -7.75
C ASP A 21 -18.80 -10.61 -6.23
N ILE A 22 -17.72 -10.00 -5.75
CA ILE A 22 -17.59 -9.62 -4.35
C ILE A 22 -18.09 -8.18 -4.22
N PRO A 23 -19.37 -7.94 -3.86
CA PRO A 23 -19.87 -6.60 -3.67
C PRO A 23 -19.20 -5.97 -2.45
N LEU A 24 -19.14 -4.64 -2.45
CA LEU A 24 -18.59 -3.86 -1.35
C LEU A 24 -19.23 -4.20 0.02
N SER A 25 -20.50 -4.60 0.06
CA SER A 25 -21.21 -5.00 1.28
C SER A 25 -20.61 -6.23 1.98
N GLN A 26 -19.89 -7.10 1.27
CA GLN A 26 -19.18 -8.23 1.87
C GLN A 26 -17.81 -7.83 2.46
N ILE A 27 -17.31 -6.65 2.12
CA ILE A 27 -16.00 -6.12 2.54
C ILE A 27 -16.16 -5.17 3.73
N LEU A 28 -17.31 -4.50 3.83
CA LEU A 28 -17.57 -3.46 4.82
C LEU A 28 -18.12 -4.00 6.14
N VAL A 29 -17.68 -3.40 7.24
CA VAL A 29 -18.37 -3.53 8.52
C VAL A 29 -19.69 -2.73 8.43
N PRO A 30 -20.87 -3.33 8.74
CA PRO A 30 -22.14 -2.62 8.70
C PRO A 30 -22.13 -1.34 9.53
N ALA A 31 -22.69 -0.26 9.00
CA ALA A 31 -22.75 1.09 9.60
C ALA A 31 -21.38 1.77 9.91
N GLU A 32 -20.26 1.14 9.58
CA GLU A 32 -18.93 1.74 9.73
C GLU A 32 -18.68 2.80 8.64
N ASN A 33 -18.37 4.01 9.10
CA ASN A 33 -18.02 5.15 8.28
C ASN A 33 -16.59 5.61 8.57
N TRP A 34 -16.09 6.54 7.76
CA TRP A 34 -14.82 7.18 8.05
C TRP A 34 -14.92 7.99 9.35
N THR A 35 -13.92 7.82 10.21
CA THR A 35 -13.74 8.61 11.42
C THR A 35 -12.46 9.42 11.28
N LYS A 36 -12.54 10.73 11.53
CA LYS A 36 -11.33 11.57 11.60
C LYS A 36 -10.62 11.27 12.91
N THR A 37 -9.32 10.97 12.86
CA THR A 37 -8.54 10.75 14.08
C THR A 37 -8.50 12.05 14.89
N THR A 38 -8.97 12.00 16.14
CA THR A 38 -9.18 13.17 17.01
C THR A 38 -7.96 13.56 17.85
N SER A 39 -6.89 12.75 17.84
CA SER A 39 -5.67 13.08 18.55
C SER A 39 -4.91 14.21 17.84
N ASN A 40 -4.10 14.95 18.60
CA ASN A 40 -3.26 16.10 18.21
C ASN A 40 -2.22 15.83 17.11
N LEU A 41 -2.50 14.88 16.21
CA LEU A 41 -1.87 14.61 14.93
C LEU A 41 -2.12 15.75 13.92
N ALA A 42 -2.16 17.00 14.41
CA ALA A 42 -2.05 18.19 13.59
C ALA A 42 -0.60 18.30 13.08
N GLY A 43 -0.21 17.32 12.27
CA GLY A 43 1.05 17.25 11.56
C GLY A 43 0.74 17.27 10.08
N GLU A 44 1.46 18.10 9.33
CA GLU A 44 1.41 18.07 7.88
C GLU A 44 2.12 16.78 7.43
N PHE A 45 1.36 15.68 7.40
CA PHE A 45 1.88 14.39 6.97
C PHE A 45 1.96 14.35 5.46
N SER A 46 3.00 13.69 4.97
CA SER A 46 3.29 13.53 3.54
C SER A 46 2.97 12.13 3.06
N ALA A 47 3.15 11.11 3.90
CA ALA A 47 2.88 9.71 3.58
C ALA A 47 2.64 8.87 4.84
N ILE A 48 1.96 7.74 4.65
CA ILE A 48 1.77 6.72 5.67
C ILE A 48 2.18 5.34 5.13
N ALA A 49 2.66 4.48 6.01
CA ALA A 49 2.93 3.07 5.73
C ALA A 49 2.77 2.22 6.98
N SER A 50 2.54 0.93 6.83
CA SER A 50 2.44 -0.01 7.95
C SER A 50 3.57 -1.02 7.90
N ASP A 51 3.98 -1.52 9.07
CA ASP A 51 4.88 -2.67 9.16
C ASP A 51 4.10 -4.00 9.10
N SER A 52 4.85 -5.11 9.12
CA SER A 52 4.27 -6.46 9.10
C SER A 52 3.49 -6.80 10.38
N GLN A 53 3.63 -6.02 11.46
CA GLN A 53 2.91 -6.19 12.73
C GLN A 53 1.67 -5.29 12.83
N GLY A 54 1.41 -4.47 11.80
CA GLY A 54 0.26 -3.57 11.77
C GLY A 54 0.48 -2.24 12.48
N ALA A 55 1.71 -1.90 12.89
CA ALA A 55 1.99 -0.55 13.38
C ALA A 55 2.02 0.43 12.21
N LEU A 56 1.41 1.61 12.40
CA LEU A 56 1.37 2.66 11.40
C LEU A 56 2.52 3.64 11.61
N PHE A 57 3.16 4.04 10.52
CA PHE A 57 4.20 5.06 10.48
C PHE A 57 3.73 6.22 9.62
N LEU A 58 4.05 7.44 10.06
CA LEU A 58 3.68 8.69 9.42
C LEU A 58 4.92 9.51 9.16
N ALA A 59 5.14 9.89 7.90
CA ALA A 59 6.18 10.84 7.53
C ALA A 59 5.65 12.27 7.58
N SER A 60 6.47 13.21 8.01
CA SER A 60 6.21 14.65 7.85
C SER A 60 7.41 15.36 7.27
N THR A 61 7.19 16.11 6.20
CA THR A 61 8.19 16.99 5.60
C THR A 61 8.41 18.25 6.43
N LYS A 62 7.40 18.72 7.16
CA LYS A 62 7.46 19.93 7.98
C LYS A 62 8.23 19.72 9.28
N SER A 63 7.86 18.71 10.07
CA SER A 63 8.62 18.37 11.29
C SER A 63 9.93 17.64 10.97
N LYS A 64 10.11 17.22 9.71
CA LYS A 64 11.27 16.44 9.25
C LYS A 64 11.45 15.18 10.09
N SER A 65 10.36 14.48 10.39
CA SER A 65 10.41 13.30 11.25
C SER A 65 9.46 12.21 10.80
N ILE A 66 9.76 11.00 11.26
CA ILE A 66 8.91 9.83 11.11
C ILE A 66 8.34 9.50 12.48
N LEU A 67 7.01 9.44 12.56
CA LEU A 67 6.27 9.07 13.76
C LEU A 67 5.76 7.65 13.61
N LYS A 68 5.73 6.88 14.70
CA LYS A 68 5.03 5.60 14.83
C LYS A 68 3.78 5.82 15.68
N LEU A 69 2.63 5.36 15.18
CA LEU A 69 1.40 5.30 15.97
C LEU A 69 1.45 4.03 16.83
N ASP A 70 1.33 4.20 18.14
CA ASP A 70 1.22 3.09 19.07
C ASP A 70 -0.20 2.52 19.12
N SER A 71 -0.35 1.38 19.80
CA SER A 71 -1.64 0.68 19.96
C SER A 71 -2.69 1.47 20.73
N THR A 72 -2.31 2.56 21.42
CA THR A 72 -3.21 3.46 22.15
C THR A 72 -3.67 4.65 21.30
N GLY A 73 -3.16 4.79 20.08
CA GLY A 73 -3.45 5.91 19.18
C GLY A 73 -2.60 7.16 19.44
N LYS A 74 -1.51 7.03 20.21
CA LYS A 74 -0.52 8.10 20.44
C LYS A 74 0.65 7.93 19.48
N THR A 75 1.23 9.04 19.04
CA THR A 75 2.44 9.03 18.21
C THR A 75 3.72 9.13 19.02
N ILE A 76 4.72 8.36 18.60
CA ILE A 76 6.08 8.37 19.11
C ILE A 76 7.00 8.70 17.93
N GLU A 77 7.85 9.71 18.06
CA GLU A 77 8.86 9.99 17.04
C GLU A 77 9.93 8.88 17.04
N VAL A 78 10.20 8.30 15.87
CA VAL A 78 11.13 7.17 15.71
C VAL A 78 12.32 7.49 14.83
N VAL A 79 12.22 8.48 13.94
CA VAL A 79 13.34 8.99 13.14
C VAL A 79 13.25 10.51 13.10
N THR A 80 14.39 11.17 13.30
CA THR A 80 14.54 12.63 13.34
C THR A 80 15.35 13.14 12.15
N ASP A 81 15.14 14.40 11.79
CA ASP A 81 15.82 15.11 10.69
C ASP A 81 15.79 14.36 9.33
N ALA A 82 14.63 13.77 9.01
CA ALA A 82 14.41 13.00 7.80
C ALA A 82 13.09 13.42 7.12
N PRO A 83 13.06 14.53 6.35
CA PRO A 83 11.88 14.94 5.61
C PRO A 83 11.60 13.96 4.48
N ALA A 84 10.56 13.13 4.61
CA ALA A 84 10.25 12.10 3.62
C ALA A 84 8.94 12.39 2.89
N LYS A 85 8.90 12.20 1.58
CA LYS A 85 7.66 12.21 0.76
C LYS A 85 7.03 10.84 0.62
N ALA A 86 7.79 9.78 0.85
CA ALA A 86 7.32 8.40 0.91
C ALA A 86 8.18 7.60 1.88
N LEU A 87 7.60 6.56 2.46
CA LEU A 87 8.27 5.63 3.35
C LEU A 87 7.78 4.21 3.11
N ALA A 88 8.64 3.22 3.38
CA ALA A 88 8.28 1.82 3.44
C ALA A 88 9.08 1.12 4.53
N ILE A 89 8.43 0.21 5.26
CA ILE A 89 9.03 -0.51 6.38
C ILE A 89 9.39 -1.90 5.90
N ASP A 90 10.63 -2.33 6.11
CA ASP A 90 11.05 -3.69 5.80
C ASP A 90 10.63 -4.68 6.89
N TYR A 91 10.78 -5.97 6.61
CA TYR A 91 10.39 -7.04 7.54
C TYR A 91 11.27 -7.14 8.79
N GLN A 92 12.38 -6.41 8.85
CA GLN A 92 13.26 -6.28 10.01
C GLN A 92 12.93 -5.03 10.85
N GLY A 93 11.97 -4.21 10.42
CA GLY A 93 11.61 -2.94 11.06
C GLY A 93 12.50 -1.75 10.66
N GLY A 94 13.37 -1.91 9.67
CA GLY A 94 14.08 -0.82 9.02
C GLY A 94 13.16 0.02 8.15
N ILE A 95 13.50 1.30 7.96
CA ILE A 95 12.65 2.27 7.25
C ILE A 95 13.42 2.84 6.06
N PHE A 96 12.92 2.55 4.85
CA PHE A 96 13.33 3.25 3.64
C PHE A 96 12.54 4.54 3.50
N LEU A 97 13.22 5.62 3.13
CA LEU A 97 12.66 6.96 3.02
C LEU A 97 13.05 7.60 1.69
N ALA A 98 12.07 8.12 0.97
CA ALA A 98 12.33 8.99 -0.18
C ALA A 98 12.31 10.45 0.30
N SER A 99 13.46 11.12 0.24
CA SER A 99 13.67 12.47 0.77
C SER A 99 14.24 13.37 -0.31
N GLY A 100 13.46 14.36 -0.78
CA GLY A 100 13.84 15.14 -1.96
C GLY A 100 14.15 14.21 -3.13
N SER A 101 15.35 14.33 -3.69
CA SER A 101 15.86 13.48 -4.77
C SER A 101 16.79 12.38 -4.27
N ASN A 102 16.63 11.89 -3.05
CA ASN A 102 17.51 10.89 -2.44
C ASN A 102 16.71 9.76 -1.76
N ILE A 103 17.37 8.61 -1.58
CA ILE A 103 16.89 7.54 -0.69
C ILE A 103 17.75 7.51 0.56
N LEU A 104 17.06 7.52 1.71
CA LEU A 104 17.63 7.34 3.03
C LEU A 104 17.14 6.01 3.62
N TYR A 105 17.91 5.47 4.56
CA TYR A 105 17.55 4.28 5.33
C TYR A 105 17.85 4.48 6.81
N ALA A 106 16.87 4.22 7.67
CA ALA A 106 17.04 4.10 9.12
C ALA A 106 16.93 2.63 9.52
N ALA A 107 17.96 2.09 10.17
CA ALA A 107 17.89 0.75 10.73
C ALA A 107 16.85 0.68 11.87
N SER A 108 16.29 -0.50 12.11
CA SER A 108 15.33 -0.72 13.19
C SER A 108 15.87 -0.20 14.54
N GLY A 109 15.10 0.64 15.21
CA GLY A 109 15.48 1.28 16.48
C GLY A 109 16.47 2.45 16.37
N ASN A 110 16.99 2.76 15.18
CA ASN A 110 17.88 3.91 14.97
C ASN A 110 17.06 5.17 14.69
N SER A 111 17.32 6.24 15.45
CA SER A 111 16.63 7.52 15.32
C SER A 111 17.16 8.42 14.20
N LYS A 112 18.23 8.01 13.51
CA LYS A 112 18.80 8.74 12.37
C LYS A 112 18.80 7.87 11.13
N ALA A 113 18.35 8.46 10.03
CA ALA A 113 18.46 7.85 8.70
C ALA A 113 19.77 8.27 8.03
N ALA A 114 20.42 7.34 7.34
CA ALA A 114 21.58 7.61 6.50
C ALA A 114 21.17 7.65 5.03
N MET A 115 21.74 8.57 4.25
CA MET A 115 21.56 8.56 2.80
C MET A 115 22.27 7.33 2.22
N ILE A 116 21.55 6.53 1.44
CA ILE A 116 22.08 5.33 0.79
C ILE A 116 22.14 5.47 -0.73
N ILE A 117 21.34 6.36 -1.32
CA ILE A 117 21.35 6.64 -2.75
C ILE A 117 21.10 8.13 -2.98
N GLU A 118 22.00 8.77 -3.70
CA GLU A 118 21.84 10.14 -4.20
C GLU A 118 21.16 10.15 -5.59
N GLY A 119 20.37 11.19 -5.87
CA GLY A 119 19.81 11.45 -7.20
C GLY A 119 18.73 10.44 -7.64
N LEU A 120 17.91 9.96 -6.72
CA LEU A 120 16.77 9.09 -6.96
C LEU A 120 15.47 9.73 -6.46
N ASP A 121 14.72 10.38 -7.37
CA ASP A 121 13.53 11.18 -7.05
C ASP A 121 12.24 10.33 -6.93
N CYS A 122 12.23 9.34 -6.05
CA CYS A 122 11.07 8.45 -5.90
C CYS A 122 9.91 9.09 -5.12
N VAL A 123 8.65 8.83 -5.50
CA VAL A 123 7.45 9.35 -4.83
C VAL A 123 6.63 8.28 -4.12
N ALA A 124 6.93 7.01 -4.33
CA ALA A 124 6.34 5.88 -3.61
C ALA A 124 7.39 4.79 -3.42
N LEU A 125 7.29 4.08 -2.31
CA LEU A 125 8.20 3.00 -1.91
C LEU A 125 7.39 1.75 -1.53
N CYS A 126 7.93 0.56 -1.81
CA CYS A 126 7.33 -0.71 -1.39
C CYS A 126 8.41 -1.78 -1.15
N THR A 127 8.45 -2.38 0.03
CA THR A 127 9.46 -3.36 0.44
C THR A 127 9.11 -4.79 0.05
N LEU A 128 10.16 -5.61 -0.09
CA LEU A 128 10.10 -7.06 -0.26
C LEU A 128 10.65 -7.79 0.98
N LYS A 129 10.24 -9.04 1.20
CA LYS A 129 10.71 -9.92 2.30
C LYS A 129 12.21 -10.11 2.29
N GLN A 130 12.81 -10.12 1.10
CA GLN A 130 14.25 -10.24 0.89
C GLN A 130 15.06 -8.97 1.23
N GLY A 131 14.44 -7.93 1.81
CA GLY A 131 15.15 -6.71 2.23
C GLY A 131 15.46 -5.72 1.10
N LYS A 132 14.82 -5.88 -0.06
CA LYS A 132 14.85 -4.91 -1.16
C LYS A 132 13.63 -4.00 -1.12
N CYS A 133 13.70 -2.90 -1.85
CA CYS A 133 12.64 -1.90 -1.96
C CYS A 133 12.48 -1.46 -3.41
N TYR A 134 11.23 -1.39 -3.87
CA TYR A 134 10.88 -0.70 -5.09
C TYR A 134 10.67 0.79 -4.83
N GLY A 135 11.09 1.63 -5.77
CA GLY A 135 10.80 3.06 -5.76
C GLY A 135 10.27 3.56 -7.10
N ALA A 136 9.13 4.25 -7.10
CA ALA A 136 8.55 4.84 -8.31
C ALA A 136 9.10 6.25 -8.56
N ALA A 137 9.78 6.46 -9.69
CA ALA A 137 10.33 7.74 -10.13
C ALA A 137 9.53 8.25 -11.35
N PRO A 138 8.42 9.00 -11.15
CA PRO A 138 7.49 9.34 -12.22
C PRO A 138 8.08 10.26 -13.29
N THR A 139 8.96 11.20 -12.92
CA THR A 139 9.63 12.11 -13.86
C THR A 139 10.49 11.35 -14.87
N GLU A 140 11.15 10.29 -14.41
CA GLU A 140 11.95 9.38 -15.24
C GLU A 140 11.13 8.24 -15.85
N LYS A 141 9.83 8.14 -15.53
CA LYS A 141 8.94 7.04 -15.94
C LYS A 141 9.59 5.68 -15.68
N THR A 142 10.05 5.49 -14.45
CA THR A 142 10.88 4.34 -14.09
C THR A 142 10.48 3.83 -12.70
N ILE A 143 10.56 2.51 -12.52
CA ILE A 143 10.59 1.87 -11.20
C ILE A 143 12.03 1.40 -10.94
N TYR A 144 12.56 1.77 -9.80
CA TYR A 144 13.84 1.31 -9.28
C TYR A 144 13.64 0.14 -8.33
N LEU A 145 14.57 -0.82 -8.34
CA LEU A 145 14.74 -1.82 -7.28
C LEU A 145 16.07 -1.55 -6.61
N PHE A 146 16.10 -1.43 -5.29
CA PHE A 146 17.32 -1.19 -4.54
C PHE A 146 17.31 -1.87 -3.16
N ASP A 147 18.43 -1.85 -2.47
CA ASP A 147 18.57 -2.33 -1.10
C ASP A 147 19.31 -1.32 -0.21
N LYS A 148 19.47 -1.66 1.08
CA LYS A 148 20.11 -0.78 2.08
C LYS A 148 21.62 -0.57 1.88
N SER A 149 22.27 -1.29 0.97
CA SER A 149 23.66 -1.04 0.59
C SER A 149 23.79 0.08 -0.45
N GLY A 150 22.69 0.49 -1.08
CA GLY A 150 22.66 1.47 -2.16
C GLY A 150 22.76 0.85 -3.57
N ALA A 151 22.90 -0.48 -3.67
CA ALA A 151 22.82 -1.18 -4.95
C ALA A 151 21.44 -0.96 -5.59
N LYS A 152 21.40 -0.54 -6.86
CA LYS A 152 20.14 -0.22 -7.57
C LYS A 152 20.09 -0.75 -9.00
N LYS A 153 18.89 -1.12 -9.42
CA LYS A 153 18.51 -1.44 -10.81
C LYS A 153 17.31 -0.59 -11.20
N LYS A 154 17.15 -0.35 -12.50
CA LYS A 154 16.03 0.43 -13.04
C LYS A 154 15.27 -0.35 -14.10
N VAL A 155 13.95 -0.15 -14.14
CA VAL A 155 13.06 -0.66 -15.20
C VAL A 155 12.22 0.50 -15.70
N ASN A 156 12.32 0.79 -17.00
CA ASN A 156 11.51 1.82 -17.65
C ASN A 156 10.06 1.35 -17.69
N THR A 157 9.15 2.19 -17.22
CA THR A 157 7.72 1.91 -17.19
C THR A 157 6.97 2.55 -18.34
N GLU A 158 7.57 3.45 -19.14
CA GLU A 158 6.97 4.25 -20.23
C GLU A 158 5.87 5.23 -19.80
N ASP A 159 5.13 4.87 -18.76
CA ASP A 159 4.09 5.63 -18.07
C ASP A 159 4.64 6.13 -16.73
N ALA A 160 4.23 7.34 -16.32
CA ALA A 160 4.52 7.82 -14.98
C ALA A 160 3.67 7.07 -13.96
N VAL A 161 4.30 6.43 -12.98
CA VAL A 161 3.64 5.72 -11.87
C VAL A 161 3.98 6.39 -10.54
N ILE A 162 3.03 6.44 -9.62
CA ILE A 162 3.12 7.23 -8.39
C ILE A 162 2.72 6.49 -7.12
N SER A 163 2.24 5.25 -7.23
CA SER A 163 1.97 4.37 -6.09
C SER A 163 2.36 2.94 -6.43
N LEU A 164 2.77 2.19 -5.42
CA LEU A 164 3.24 0.81 -5.54
C LEU A 164 2.63 -0.06 -4.45
N ALA A 165 2.28 -1.29 -4.80
CA ALA A 165 1.91 -2.31 -3.83
C ALA A 165 2.33 -3.69 -4.35
N VAL A 166 2.86 -4.53 -3.47
CA VAL A 166 3.28 -5.91 -3.83
C VAL A 166 2.26 -6.91 -3.30
N SER A 167 1.95 -7.96 -4.07
CA SER A 167 1.10 -9.08 -3.64
C SER A 167 1.67 -9.82 -2.42
N ASN A 168 0.83 -10.57 -1.70
CA ASN A 168 1.22 -11.22 -0.44
C ASN A 168 2.29 -12.32 -0.61
N ASP A 169 2.29 -12.96 -1.77
CA ASP A 169 3.24 -13.97 -2.23
C ASP A 169 4.48 -13.37 -2.92
N GLU A 170 4.53 -12.04 -3.09
CA GLU A 170 5.60 -11.30 -3.77
C GLU A 170 5.86 -11.74 -5.22
N THR A 171 4.81 -12.17 -5.94
CA THR A 171 4.91 -12.52 -7.37
C THR A 171 4.42 -11.42 -8.30
N THR A 172 3.69 -10.44 -7.78
CA THR A 172 3.07 -9.36 -8.57
C THR A 172 3.31 -8.00 -7.93
N LEU A 173 3.86 -7.06 -8.70
CA LEU A 173 3.92 -5.65 -8.34
C LEU A 173 2.79 -4.92 -9.04
N PHE A 174 1.95 -4.23 -8.27
CA PHE A 174 0.95 -3.30 -8.76
C PHE A 174 1.53 -1.88 -8.77
N ALA A 175 1.34 -1.14 -9.86
CA ALA A 175 1.82 0.23 -10.02
C ALA A 175 0.70 1.16 -10.53
N GLY A 176 0.32 2.16 -9.71
CA GLY A 176 -0.73 3.12 -10.06
C GLY A 176 -0.21 4.26 -10.92
N SER A 177 -0.85 4.50 -12.08
CA SER A 177 -0.50 5.57 -13.01
C SER A 177 -0.77 6.96 -12.44
N ALA A 178 0.10 7.93 -12.73
CA ALA A 178 -0.03 9.33 -12.34
C ALA A 178 -1.32 9.99 -12.83
N ASP A 179 -1.78 9.61 -14.02
CA ASP A 179 -2.99 10.14 -14.68
C ASP A 179 -4.29 9.42 -14.27
N GLY A 180 -4.18 8.42 -13.40
CA GLY A 180 -5.28 7.61 -12.91
C GLY A 180 -6.00 6.73 -13.92
N ARG A 181 -5.42 6.50 -15.11
CA ARG A 181 -6.03 5.67 -16.15
C ARG A 181 -5.83 4.19 -15.94
N SER A 182 -4.78 3.78 -15.22
CA SER A 182 -4.43 2.37 -15.10
C SER A 182 -3.72 2.04 -13.79
N ILE A 183 -4.01 0.86 -13.25
CA ILE A 183 -3.08 0.14 -12.39
C ILE A 183 -2.42 -0.89 -13.28
N PHE A 184 -1.11 -0.80 -13.41
CA PHE A 184 -0.29 -1.78 -14.13
C PHE A 184 0.11 -2.90 -13.18
N THR A 185 0.36 -4.07 -13.74
CA THR A 185 1.02 -5.18 -13.06
C THR A 185 2.37 -5.45 -13.70
N PHE A 186 3.30 -5.94 -12.88
CA PHE A 186 4.54 -6.56 -13.31
C PHE A 186 4.67 -7.89 -12.60
N ARG A 187 5.25 -8.88 -13.28
CA ARG A 187 5.73 -10.09 -12.62
C ARG A 187 6.98 -9.76 -11.82
N ILE A 188 7.03 -10.21 -10.57
CA ILE A 188 8.23 -10.16 -9.73
C ILE A 188 8.95 -11.50 -9.88
N GLU A 189 10.19 -11.45 -10.35
CA GLU A 189 11.07 -12.62 -10.44
C GLU A 189 11.68 -12.94 -9.06
N GLN A 190 12.23 -14.15 -8.89
CA GLN A 190 12.80 -14.59 -7.61
C GLN A 190 13.88 -13.65 -7.05
N ASN A 191 14.62 -12.97 -7.92
CA ASN A 191 15.65 -12.02 -7.53
C ASN A 191 15.11 -10.59 -7.26
N GLY A 192 13.79 -10.37 -7.38
CA GLY A 192 13.13 -9.07 -7.27
C GLY A 192 13.10 -8.24 -8.56
N ASP A 193 13.70 -8.69 -9.65
CA ASP A 193 13.54 -8.00 -10.94
C ASP A 193 12.07 -8.03 -11.36
N ILE A 194 11.64 -7.02 -12.13
CA ILE A 194 10.26 -6.93 -12.60
C ILE A 194 10.19 -7.06 -14.13
N THR A 195 9.26 -7.88 -14.60
CA THR A 195 9.07 -8.22 -16.02
C THR A 195 7.58 -8.20 -16.37
N ALA A 196 7.25 -8.48 -17.64
CA ALA A 196 5.87 -8.72 -18.09
C ALA A 196 4.88 -7.64 -17.65
N LYS A 197 5.21 -6.37 -17.91
CA LYS A 197 4.31 -5.24 -17.67
C LYS A 197 3.01 -5.45 -18.45
N ASP A 198 1.87 -5.31 -17.78
CA ASP A 198 0.57 -5.24 -18.44
C ASP A 198 -0.37 -4.25 -17.74
N ARG A 199 -1.41 -3.79 -18.44
CA ARG A 199 -2.51 -3.03 -17.86
C ARG A 199 -3.45 -4.00 -17.17
N TYR A 200 -3.66 -3.82 -15.87
CA TYR A 200 -4.45 -4.74 -15.07
C TYR A 200 -5.86 -4.22 -14.75
N VAL A 201 -5.93 -3.04 -14.13
CA VAL A 201 -7.19 -2.41 -13.73
C VAL A 201 -7.31 -1.04 -14.39
N ALA A 202 -8.52 -0.69 -14.83
CA ALA A 202 -8.90 0.65 -15.26
C ALA A 202 -9.84 1.26 -14.22
N PRO A 203 -9.34 2.07 -13.27
CA PRO A 203 -10.21 2.72 -12.29
C PRO A 203 -11.29 3.59 -12.93
N ARG A 204 -12.44 3.70 -12.27
CA ARG A 204 -13.49 4.64 -12.67
C ARG A 204 -12.95 6.06 -12.57
N LYS A 205 -13.33 6.90 -13.52
CA LYS A 205 -12.88 8.29 -13.61
C LYS A 205 -13.97 9.25 -13.14
N PRO A 206 -13.58 10.41 -12.60
CA PRO A 206 -14.49 11.55 -12.46
C PRO A 206 -15.01 12.01 -13.83
N LEU A 207 -15.98 12.94 -13.81
CA LEU A 207 -16.55 13.55 -15.01
C LEU A 207 -15.46 14.18 -15.91
N ALA A 208 -15.78 14.36 -17.19
CA ALA A 208 -14.87 14.91 -18.19
C ALA A 208 -14.25 16.25 -17.71
N GLY A 209 -12.93 16.38 -17.85
CA GLY A 209 -12.18 17.58 -17.47
C GLY A 209 -11.43 17.50 -16.13
N VAL A 210 -11.67 16.47 -15.30
CA VAL A 210 -10.89 16.23 -14.07
C VAL A 210 -9.79 15.20 -14.34
N THR A 211 -8.53 15.57 -14.09
CA THR A 211 -7.40 14.64 -14.17
C THR A 211 -7.49 13.59 -13.06
N GLY A 212 -7.36 12.32 -13.44
CA GLY A 212 -7.26 11.22 -12.48
C GLY A 212 -5.89 11.16 -11.81
N SER A 213 -5.79 10.39 -10.73
CA SER A 213 -4.53 10.05 -10.06
C SER A 213 -4.75 8.84 -9.16
N ILE A 214 -3.68 8.07 -8.89
CA ILE A 214 -3.68 6.95 -7.94
C ILE A 214 -2.53 7.16 -6.94
N PRO A 215 -2.63 8.12 -6.02
CA PRO A 215 -1.51 8.52 -5.17
C PRO A 215 -1.23 7.53 -4.02
N GLY A 216 -2.19 6.67 -3.68
CA GLY A 216 -2.04 5.66 -2.64
C GLY A 216 -2.68 4.34 -3.05
N MET A 217 -2.02 3.24 -2.69
CA MET A 217 -2.52 1.89 -2.97
C MET A 217 -2.08 0.94 -1.87
N THR A 218 -2.97 0.03 -1.47
CA THR A 218 -2.66 -1.05 -0.52
C THR A 218 -3.48 -2.29 -0.85
N LEU A 219 -3.11 -3.43 -0.27
CA LEU A 219 -3.77 -4.71 -0.48
C LEU A 219 -4.22 -5.33 0.84
N ASP A 220 -5.28 -6.12 0.77
CA ASP A 220 -5.64 -7.03 1.88
C ASP A 220 -5.06 -8.44 1.70
N LYS A 221 -5.29 -9.33 2.68
CA LYS A 221 -4.80 -10.71 2.66
C LYS A 221 -5.28 -11.54 1.46
N ALA A 222 -6.37 -11.16 0.82
CA ALA A 222 -6.87 -11.82 -0.37
C ALA A 222 -6.29 -11.24 -1.67
N ASN A 223 -5.36 -10.27 -1.60
CA ASN A 223 -4.86 -9.46 -2.72
C ASN A 223 -5.95 -8.60 -3.39
N ARG A 224 -6.99 -8.18 -2.65
CA ARG A 224 -7.88 -7.13 -3.16
C ARG A 224 -7.16 -5.79 -3.15
N ILE A 225 -7.34 -5.03 -4.22
CA ILE A 225 -6.64 -3.75 -4.43
C ILE A 225 -7.51 -2.63 -3.89
N TYR A 226 -6.98 -1.86 -2.95
CA TYR A 226 -7.56 -0.61 -2.47
C TYR A 226 -6.75 0.51 -3.10
N ALA A 227 -7.37 1.29 -3.98
CA ALA A 227 -6.70 2.37 -4.71
C ALA A 227 -7.37 3.71 -4.38
N ALA A 228 -6.62 4.64 -3.82
CA ALA A 228 -7.08 6.01 -3.61
C ALA A 228 -7.25 6.70 -4.97
N THR A 229 -8.40 7.33 -5.18
CA THR A 229 -8.72 8.10 -6.40
C THR A 229 -9.55 9.34 -6.06
N SER A 230 -9.73 10.23 -7.03
CA SER A 230 -10.61 11.40 -6.91
C SER A 230 -12.10 11.06 -6.77
N LEU A 231 -12.50 9.79 -6.86
CA LEU A 231 -13.86 9.32 -6.52
C LEU A 231 -13.97 8.73 -5.11
N GLY A 232 -12.84 8.51 -4.43
CA GLY A 232 -12.76 7.73 -3.19
C GLY A 232 -11.76 6.58 -3.31
N VAL A 233 -11.76 5.68 -2.33
CA VAL A 233 -10.95 4.47 -2.40
C VAL A 233 -11.74 3.42 -3.19
N GLN A 234 -11.33 3.17 -4.43
CA GLN A 234 -11.91 2.12 -5.26
C GLN A 234 -11.32 0.77 -4.86
N VAL A 235 -12.18 -0.21 -4.64
CA VAL A 235 -11.79 -1.55 -4.22
C VAL A 235 -12.00 -2.52 -5.37
N PHE A 236 -10.96 -3.28 -5.72
CA PHE A 236 -11.00 -4.27 -6.78
C PHE A 236 -10.73 -5.66 -6.21
N ASP A 237 -11.44 -6.66 -6.74
CA ASP A 237 -11.17 -8.05 -6.41
C ASP A 237 -9.79 -8.49 -6.94
N PRO A 238 -9.29 -9.68 -6.55
CA PRO A 238 -7.97 -10.13 -6.98
C PRO A 238 -7.87 -10.35 -8.49
N THR A 239 -8.98 -10.39 -9.22
CA THR A 239 -9.07 -10.49 -10.69
C THR A 239 -9.16 -9.12 -11.39
N GLY A 240 -9.18 -8.02 -10.63
CA GLY A 240 -9.25 -6.65 -11.13
C GLY A 240 -10.66 -6.10 -11.33
N ARG A 241 -11.72 -6.81 -10.91
CA ARG A 241 -13.10 -6.32 -11.03
C ARG A 241 -13.45 -5.37 -9.91
N LEU A 242 -14.19 -4.30 -10.20
CA LEU A 242 -14.58 -3.31 -9.20
C LEU A 242 -15.61 -3.91 -8.22
N CYS A 243 -15.25 -4.02 -6.94
CA CYS A 243 -16.16 -4.35 -5.84
C CYS A 243 -17.04 -3.15 -5.45
N GLY A 244 -16.48 -1.95 -5.50
CA GLY A 244 -17.16 -0.69 -5.19
C GLY A 244 -16.22 0.44 -4.79
N VAL A 245 -16.79 1.53 -4.27
CA VAL A 245 -16.04 2.73 -3.89
C VAL A 245 -16.34 3.11 -2.43
N LEU A 246 -15.31 3.25 -1.62
CA LEU A 246 -15.39 3.92 -0.32
C LEU A 246 -15.35 5.43 -0.59
N LEU A 247 -16.49 6.11 -0.44
CA LEU A 247 -16.58 7.56 -0.63
C LEU A 247 -15.56 8.30 0.25
N GLN A 248 -15.10 9.45 -0.24
CA GLN A 248 -14.10 10.26 0.47
C GLN A 248 -14.65 10.76 1.80
N PRO A 249 -13.80 10.81 2.85
CA PRO A 249 -14.22 11.36 4.12
C PRO A 249 -14.38 12.89 4.12
N ASP A 250 -13.76 13.61 3.17
CA ASP A 250 -13.58 15.07 3.21
C ASP A 250 -13.55 15.68 1.80
N PHE A 251 -14.68 15.62 1.09
CA PHE A 251 -14.82 16.15 -0.26
C PHE A 251 -14.60 17.68 -0.30
N PRO A 252 -13.90 18.25 -1.31
CA PRO A 252 -13.39 17.60 -2.54
C PRO A 252 -11.98 17.01 -2.43
N ARG A 253 -11.41 16.90 -1.21
CA ARG A 253 -10.09 16.31 -1.01
C ARG A 253 -10.18 14.79 -1.00
N PHE A 254 -9.20 14.15 -1.63
CA PHE A 254 -9.07 12.70 -1.68
C PHE A 254 -7.78 12.25 -1.00
N ALA A 255 -7.71 10.96 -0.71
CA ALA A 255 -6.56 10.40 -0.02
C ALA A 255 -5.30 10.50 -0.90
N SER A 256 -4.24 11.06 -0.34
CA SER A 256 -2.89 11.08 -0.94
C SER A 256 -2.10 9.83 -0.60
N SER A 257 -2.46 9.14 0.49
CA SER A 257 -1.81 7.90 0.93
C SER A 257 -2.80 7.06 1.73
N ILE A 258 -2.70 5.74 1.63
CA ILE A 258 -3.55 4.78 2.34
C ILE A 258 -2.73 3.58 2.82
N ALA A 259 -3.06 3.04 3.97
CA ALA A 259 -2.42 1.84 4.52
C ALA A 259 -3.37 1.10 5.47
N PHE A 260 -3.28 -0.22 5.52
CA PHE A 260 -3.94 -1.00 6.57
C PHE A 260 -3.05 -1.07 7.81
N ALA A 261 -3.61 -0.82 8.98
CA ALA A 261 -2.89 -0.90 10.24
C ALA A 261 -3.82 -1.24 11.42
N GLY A 262 -3.28 -1.22 12.63
CA GLY A 262 -3.90 -1.72 13.85
C GLY A 262 -3.55 -3.18 14.11
N ASN A 263 -3.80 -3.65 15.34
CA ASN A 263 -3.42 -5.00 15.79
C ASN A 263 -3.92 -6.11 14.86
N ASP A 264 -5.15 -5.96 14.33
CA ASP A 264 -5.75 -6.92 13.40
C ASP A 264 -5.51 -6.56 11.93
N LYS A 265 -4.83 -5.44 11.64
CA LYS A 265 -4.70 -4.83 10.31
C LYS A 265 -6.02 -4.58 9.57
N ASN A 266 -7.13 -4.53 10.28
CA ASN A 266 -8.47 -4.36 9.71
C ASN A 266 -8.91 -2.90 9.68
N THR A 267 -8.04 -1.95 10.02
CA THR A 267 -8.33 -0.52 9.94
C THR A 267 -7.61 0.05 8.73
N LEU A 268 -8.39 0.54 7.75
CA LEU A 268 -7.86 1.30 6.63
C LEU A 268 -7.65 2.74 7.07
N TYR A 269 -6.41 3.19 7.03
CA TYR A 269 -6.02 4.58 7.24
C TYR A 269 -5.95 5.30 5.89
N ALA A 270 -6.43 6.53 5.87
CA ALA A 270 -6.35 7.42 4.73
C ALA A 270 -5.85 8.80 5.15
N LEU A 271 -4.75 9.24 4.54
CA LEU A 271 -4.25 10.59 4.68
C LEU A 271 -4.97 11.48 3.65
N VAL A 272 -5.81 12.40 4.11
CA VAL A 272 -6.59 13.31 3.26
C VAL A 272 -6.25 14.75 3.65
N GLY A 273 -5.56 15.45 2.75
CA GLY A 273 -4.93 16.73 3.07
C GLY A 273 -3.94 16.56 4.22
N GLN A 274 -4.24 17.16 5.37
CA GLN A 274 -3.39 17.13 6.57
C GLN A 274 -4.03 16.33 7.71
N SER A 275 -5.03 15.51 7.40
CA SER A 275 -5.82 14.80 8.39
C SER A 275 -5.81 13.31 8.10
N LEU A 276 -5.66 12.54 9.17
CA LEU A 276 -5.75 11.09 9.12
C LEU A 276 -7.19 10.67 9.39
N TYR A 277 -7.72 9.83 8.52
CA TYR A 277 -9.03 9.22 8.65
C TYR A 277 -8.88 7.70 8.76
N THR A 278 -9.78 7.08 9.50
CA THR A 278 -9.81 5.63 9.70
C THR A 278 -11.17 5.07 9.30
N ARG A 279 -11.17 3.83 8.81
CA ARG A 279 -12.38 3.06 8.59
C ARG A 279 -12.10 1.59 8.83
N LYS A 280 -12.89 0.92 9.66
CA LYS A 280 -12.80 -0.54 9.79
C LYS A 280 -13.31 -1.25 8.54
N ILE A 281 -12.59 -2.29 8.16
CA ILE A 281 -12.87 -3.16 7.02
C ILE A 281 -12.90 -4.60 7.55
N LEU A 282 -13.78 -5.45 7.05
CA LEU A 282 -13.89 -6.84 7.55
C LEU A 282 -12.62 -7.65 7.31
N PHE A 283 -11.92 -7.34 6.22
CA PHE A 283 -10.75 -8.07 5.79
C PHE A 283 -9.46 -7.33 6.16
N PRO A 284 -8.52 -8.02 6.82
CA PRO A 284 -7.28 -7.42 7.24
C PRO A 284 -6.33 -7.17 6.07
N GLY A 285 -5.57 -6.08 6.18
CA GLY A 285 -4.39 -5.79 5.39
C GLY A 285 -3.34 -6.89 5.44
N LYS A 286 -2.40 -6.82 4.51
CA LYS A 286 -1.25 -7.72 4.46
C LYS A 286 -0.28 -7.54 5.62
#